data_AF-A0A6A6JTR9-F1
#
_entry.id   AF-A0A6A6JTR9-F1
#
_cell.length_a   1.000
_cell.length_b   1.000
_cell.length_c   1.000
_cell.angle_alpha   90.00
_cell.angle_beta   90.00
_cell.angle_gamma   90.00
#
_symmetry.space_group_name_H-M   'P 1'
#
loop_
_entity.id
_entity.type
_entity.pdbx_description
1 polymer ?
#
loop_
_entity_poly.entity_id
_entity_poly.type
_entity_poly.pdbx_seq_one_letter_code
_entity_poly.pdbx_strand_id
1 'polypeptide(L)'
;MAISEDGKKRLDRKVNQVSAVLLPLLEVGGIAYTSYVLVYLVCVQYLMKPSPGFGLEARNATGVTLIVIYCVILLGFAVTFLRLLQVIWVDPGLVSRGDPASEKKTAPMDYFDRFEAYICDHEGYPTWCWDCHNWKPDRAHHSSQLNRCVKRMDHFCPYAGGMIAERSHKFFVQFCFYGFLYTGYVLIVMAVFLAERAEKLDSTPGTWVAATALGGIFFLFAFGMFCTTCYNMALNYTTIEALQRDGTYNIAVLKTAAPSATIASAGKANIVYEFERPPLRSYVVLETERGQNPWDRGALRNVKDIMGESVWHWFSWKMSPCTAHNDPRGEYIWGPAVSRLIEEHGAASARRRRRRGSRRSSEA
;
A
#
# COMPACT_ATOMS: atom_id res chain seq x y z
N MET A 1 -12.81 -9.04 -38.37
CA MET A 1 -12.25 -7.68 -38.21
C MET A 1 -11.36 -7.71 -36.96
N ALA A 2 -10.03 -7.62 -37.13
CA ALA A 2 -9.11 -7.67 -35.99
C ALA A 2 -9.19 -6.35 -35.20
N ILE A 3 -9.29 -6.44 -33.88
CA ILE A 3 -9.28 -5.26 -33.00
C ILE A 3 -7.87 -4.65 -33.04
N SER A 4 -7.76 -3.33 -33.21
CA SER A 4 -6.46 -2.63 -33.15
C SER A 4 -5.84 -2.75 -31.76
N GLU A 5 -4.51 -2.59 -31.65
CA GLU A 5 -3.80 -2.69 -30.37
C GLU A 5 -4.35 -1.70 -29.32
N ASP A 6 -4.68 -0.48 -29.73
CA ASP A 6 -5.34 0.52 -28.88
C ASP A 6 -6.77 0.11 -28.49
N GLY A 7 -7.49 -0.52 -29.41
CA GLY A 7 -8.80 -1.12 -29.13
C GLY A 7 -8.70 -2.18 -28.04
N LYS A 8 -7.67 -3.02 -28.09
CA LYS A 8 -7.39 -4.06 -27.07
C LYS A 8 -7.06 -3.43 -25.71
N LYS A 9 -6.14 -2.46 -25.66
CA LYS A 9 -5.80 -1.74 -24.41
C LYS A 9 -7.02 -1.06 -23.78
N ARG A 10 -7.89 -0.46 -24.59
CA ARG A 10 -9.13 0.17 -24.11
C ARG A 10 -10.14 -0.85 -23.59
N LEU A 11 -10.25 -2.01 -24.25
CA LEU A 11 -11.11 -3.10 -23.80
C LEU A 11 -10.62 -3.67 -22.47
N ASP A 12 -9.33 -4.01 -22.38
CA ASP A 12 -8.72 -4.56 -21.16
C ASP A 12 -8.92 -3.63 -19.96
N ARG A 13 -8.73 -2.32 -20.17
CA ARG A 13 -9.02 -1.30 -19.15
C ARG A 13 -10.47 -1.34 -18.68
N LYS A 14 -11.43 -1.38 -19.62
CA LYS A 14 -12.86 -1.43 -19.29
C LYS A 14 -13.21 -2.70 -18.53
N VAL A 15 -12.67 -3.85 -18.95
CA VAL A 15 -12.89 -5.14 -18.28
C VAL A 15 -12.41 -5.05 -16.83
N ASN A 16 -11.19 -4.55 -16.60
CA ASN A 16 -10.65 -4.41 -15.25
C ASN A 16 -11.44 -3.44 -14.37
N GLN A 17 -11.90 -2.32 -14.94
CA GLN A 17 -12.76 -1.36 -14.23
C GLN A 17 -14.12 -1.96 -13.85
N VAL A 18 -14.73 -2.73 -14.75
CA VAL A 18 -15.99 -3.44 -14.48
C VAL A 18 -15.78 -4.54 -13.44
N SER A 19 -14.70 -5.32 -13.54
CA SER A 19 -14.33 -6.34 -12.56
C SER A 19 -14.15 -5.73 -11.16
N ALA A 20 -13.58 -4.53 -11.06
CA ALA A 20 -13.44 -3.80 -9.81
C ALA A 20 -14.78 -3.32 -9.18
N VAL A 21 -15.90 -3.45 -9.90
CA VAL A 21 -17.24 -3.23 -9.34
C VAL A 21 -17.92 -4.57 -9.05
N LEU A 22 -17.81 -5.54 -9.97
CA LEU A 22 -18.48 -6.83 -9.85
C LEU A 22 -17.90 -7.72 -8.76
N LEU A 23 -16.57 -7.78 -8.60
CA LEU A 23 -15.95 -8.66 -7.61
C LEU A 23 -16.30 -8.28 -6.16
N PRO A 24 -16.28 -7.00 -5.74
CA PRO A 24 -16.81 -6.61 -4.43
C PRO A 24 -18.26 -7.05 -4.18
N LEU A 25 -19.12 -7.00 -5.20
CA LEU A 25 -20.52 -7.45 -5.09
C LEU A 25 -20.61 -8.97 -4.94
N LEU A 26 -19.75 -9.72 -5.64
CA LEU A 26 -19.65 -11.17 -5.49
C LEU A 26 -19.14 -11.55 -4.09
N GLU A 27 -18.21 -10.79 -3.53
CA GLU A 27 -17.75 -10.97 -2.14
C GLU A 27 -18.91 -10.78 -1.16
N VAL A 28 -19.72 -9.73 -1.32
CA VAL A 28 -20.94 -9.52 -0.51
C VAL A 28 -21.91 -10.70 -0.64
N GLY A 29 -22.07 -11.24 -1.85
CA GLY A 29 -22.85 -12.47 -2.07
C GLY A 29 -22.30 -13.68 -1.33
N GLY A 30 -20.99 -13.89 -1.34
CA GLY A 30 -20.31 -14.94 -0.59
C GLY A 30 -20.44 -14.79 0.94
N ILE A 31 -20.36 -13.55 1.43
CA ILE A 31 -20.62 -13.20 2.84
C ILE A 31 -22.07 -13.52 3.20
N ALA A 32 -23.05 -13.12 2.38
CA ALA A 32 -24.46 -13.41 2.63
C ALA A 32 -24.74 -14.93 2.65
N TYR A 33 -24.15 -15.67 1.72
CA TYR A 33 -24.24 -17.13 1.67
C TYR A 33 -23.66 -17.78 2.94
N THR A 34 -22.43 -17.42 3.32
CA THR A 34 -21.79 -17.95 4.52
C THR A 34 -22.49 -17.52 5.80
N SER A 35 -23.06 -16.31 5.84
CA SER A 35 -23.94 -15.85 6.93
C SER A 35 -25.14 -16.77 7.08
N TYR A 36 -25.84 -17.06 5.97
CA TYR A 36 -27.00 -17.95 6.00
C TYR A 36 -26.63 -19.35 6.51
N VAL A 37 -25.54 -19.94 6.01
CA VAL A 37 -25.14 -21.28 6.46
C VAL A 37 -24.70 -21.28 7.92
N LEU A 38 -23.80 -20.39 8.33
CA LEU A 38 -23.24 -20.39 9.68
C LEU A 38 -24.27 -19.91 10.72
N VAL A 39 -24.92 -18.77 10.49
CA VAL A 39 -25.85 -18.18 11.48
C VAL A 39 -27.14 -18.98 11.52
N TYR A 40 -27.77 -19.23 10.38
CA TYR A 40 -29.08 -19.86 10.36
C TYR A 40 -29.00 -21.39 10.39
N LEU A 41 -28.28 -22.04 9.47
CA LEU A 41 -28.27 -23.50 9.43
C LEU A 41 -27.47 -24.15 10.56
N VAL A 42 -26.29 -23.61 10.90
CA VAL A 42 -25.48 -24.15 12.00
C VAL A 42 -26.00 -23.64 13.34
N CYS A 43 -25.98 -22.33 13.59
CA CYS A 43 -26.25 -21.84 14.94
C CYS A 43 -27.73 -21.95 15.33
N VAL A 44 -28.66 -21.52 14.48
CA VAL A 44 -30.10 -21.58 14.82
C VAL A 44 -30.67 -22.98 14.68
N GLN A 45 -30.53 -23.61 13.50
CA GLN A 45 -31.20 -24.88 13.20
C GLN A 45 -30.48 -26.10 13.79
N TYR A 46 -29.15 -26.16 13.72
CA TYR A 46 -28.42 -27.34 14.22
C TYR A 46 -28.08 -27.28 15.71
N LEU A 47 -27.71 -26.10 16.24
CA LEU A 47 -27.33 -25.96 17.64
C LEU A 47 -28.50 -25.60 18.56
N MET A 48 -29.27 -24.56 18.24
CA MET A 48 -30.29 -24.04 19.16
C MET A 48 -31.62 -24.78 19.07
N LYS A 49 -32.03 -25.18 17.85
CA LYS A 49 -33.32 -25.84 17.58
C LYS A 49 -33.13 -27.12 16.75
N PRO A 50 -32.33 -28.10 17.23
CA PRO A 50 -32.12 -29.34 16.49
C PRO A 50 -33.44 -30.07 16.22
N SER A 51 -33.57 -30.71 15.04
CA SER A 51 -34.78 -31.45 14.72
C SER A 51 -34.98 -32.62 15.69
N PRO A 52 -36.20 -32.82 16.25
CA PRO A 52 -36.45 -33.84 17.27
C PRO A 52 -36.09 -35.27 16.85
N GLY A 53 -36.15 -35.57 15.55
CA GLY A 53 -35.89 -36.91 15.01
C GLY A 53 -34.42 -37.36 15.05
N PHE A 54 -33.48 -36.49 15.40
CA PHE A 54 -32.04 -36.81 15.38
C PHE A 54 -31.43 -37.04 16.77
N GLY A 55 -32.20 -36.93 17.85
CA GLY A 55 -31.70 -37.17 19.21
C GLY A 55 -30.60 -36.22 19.68
N LEU A 56 -30.49 -35.03 19.06
CA LEU A 56 -29.50 -34.02 19.42
C LEU A 56 -30.03 -33.10 20.52
N GLU A 57 -29.23 -32.85 21.55
CA GLU A 57 -29.54 -31.86 22.58
C GLU A 57 -29.28 -30.42 22.11
N ALA A 58 -30.14 -29.50 22.53
CA ALA A 58 -30.02 -28.09 22.21
C ALA A 58 -28.83 -27.44 22.94
N ARG A 59 -27.94 -26.80 22.19
CA ARG A 59 -26.73 -26.10 22.65
C ARG A 59 -26.85 -24.60 22.49
N ASN A 60 -27.82 -24.01 23.19
CA ASN A 60 -28.18 -22.59 23.04
C ASN A 60 -27.02 -21.63 23.30
N ALA A 61 -26.26 -21.86 24.37
CA ALA A 61 -25.11 -21.01 24.72
C ALA A 61 -24.04 -21.01 23.63
N THR A 62 -23.73 -22.17 23.05
CA THR A 62 -22.77 -22.29 21.94
C THR A 62 -23.27 -21.54 20.71
N GLY A 63 -24.52 -21.75 20.30
CA GLY A 63 -25.11 -21.06 19.15
C GLY A 63 -25.07 -19.54 19.30
N VAL A 64 -25.51 -19.00 20.44
CA VAL A 64 -25.49 -17.55 20.71
C VAL A 64 -24.06 -17.01 20.71
N THR A 65 -23.12 -17.69 21.36
CA THR A 65 -21.71 -17.27 21.43
C THR A 65 -21.09 -17.17 20.03
N LEU A 66 -21.32 -18.18 19.19
CA LEU A 66 -20.81 -18.17 17.81
C LEU A 66 -21.42 -17.05 16.97
N ILE A 67 -22.71 -16.75 17.14
CA ILE A 67 -23.36 -15.63 16.44
C ILE A 67 -22.75 -14.29 16.89
N VAL A 68 -22.56 -14.08 18.19
CA VAL A 68 -21.99 -12.83 18.71
C VAL A 68 -20.58 -12.59 18.17
N ILE A 69 -19.70 -13.60 18.23
CA ILE A 69 -18.34 -13.51 17.69
C ILE A 69 -18.38 -13.24 16.18
N TYR A 70 -19.25 -13.96 15.44
CA TYR A 70 -19.44 -13.76 14.01
C TYR A 70 -19.81 -12.31 13.68
N CYS A 71 -20.81 -11.75 14.38
CA CYS A 71 -21.26 -10.37 14.17
C CYS A 71 -20.17 -9.34 14.45
N VAL A 72 -19.36 -9.51 15.49
CA VAL A 72 -18.25 -8.60 15.82
C VAL A 72 -17.18 -8.62 14.72
N ILE A 73 -16.79 -9.82 14.27
CA ILE A 73 -15.78 -9.98 13.21
C ILE A 73 -16.31 -9.44 11.88
N LEU A 74 -17.54 -9.78 11.51
CA LEU A 74 -18.19 -9.28 10.29
C LEU A 74 -18.32 -7.75 10.32
N LEU A 75 -18.67 -7.15 11.46
CA LEU A 75 -18.72 -5.71 11.59
C LEU A 75 -17.36 -5.08 11.33
N GLY A 76 -16.28 -5.59 11.93
CA GLY A 76 -14.91 -5.10 11.70
C GLY A 76 -14.49 -5.21 10.23
N PHE A 77 -14.83 -6.34 9.59
CA PHE A 77 -14.55 -6.54 8.17
C PHE A 77 -15.36 -5.61 7.26
N ALA A 78 -16.67 -5.51 7.46
CA ALA A 78 -17.54 -4.64 6.67
C ALA A 78 -17.11 -3.17 6.79
N VAL A 79 -16.80 -2.73 8.01
CA VAL A 79 -16.34 -1.38 8.31
C VAL A 79 -15.05 -1.04 7.53
N THR A 80 -14.05 -1.91 7.57
CA THR A 80 -12.76 -1.69 6.91
C THR A 80 -12.86 -1.83 5.39
N PHE A 81 -13.72 -2.72 4.91
CA PHE A 81 -13.99 -2.86 3.48
C PHE A 81 -14.69 -1.62 2.90
N LEU A 82 -15.73 -1.13 3.56
CA LEU A 82 -16.44 0.09 3.16
C LEU A 82 -15.51 1.31 3.18
N ARG A 83 -14.61 1.41 4.17
CA ARG A 83 -13.58 2.46 4.19
C ARG A 83 -12.68 2.40 2.98
N LEU A 84 -12.18 1.20 2.67
CA LEU A 84 -11.27 1.00 1.55
C LEU A 84 -11.94 1.40 0.24
N LEU A 85 -13.16 0.91 -0.02
CA LEU A 85 -13.96 1.27 -1.18
C LEU A 85 -14.17 2.79 -1.28
N GLN A 86 -14.55 3.42 -0.17
CA GLN A 86 -14.75 4.87 -0.12
C GLN A 86 -13.48 5.63 -0.53
N VAL A 87 -12.31 5.25 -0.01
CA VAL A 87 -11.04 5.94 -0.37
C VAL A 87 -10.67 5.69 -1.83
N ILE A 88 -10.79 4.45 -2.31
CA ILE A 88 -10.48 4.09 -3.70
C ILE A 88 -11.36 4.85 -4.69
N TRP A 89 -12.66 4.99 -4.41
CA TRP A 89 -13.61 5.62 -5.32
C TRP A 89 -13.61 7.15 -5.24
N VAL A 90 -13.20 7.73 -4.11
CA VAL A 90 -13.10 9.19 -3.95
C VAL A 90 -11.78 9.71 -4.53
N ASP A 91 -10.65 9.25 -3.99
CA ASP A 91 -9.33 9.60 -4.52
C ASP A 91 -8.27 8.64 -3.93
N PRO A 92 -7.74 7.69 -4.72
CA PRO A 92 -6.68 6.79 -4.29
C PRO A 92 -5.30 7.48 -4.21
N GLY A 93 -5.18 8.75 -4.62
CA GLY A 93 -3.92 9.50 -4.70
C GLY A 93 -3.53 9.83 -6.13
N LEU A 94 -4.48 10.34 -6.93
CA LEU A 94 -4.22 10.65 -8.33
C LEU A 94 -3.37 11.92 -8.49
N VAL A 95 -2.33 11.84 -9.33
CA VAL A 95 -1.50 12.99 -9.71
C VAL A 95 -2.21 13.77 -10.80
N SER A 96 -2.30 15.09 -10.68
CA SER A 96 -2.91 15.98 -11.70
C SER A 96 -2.30 15.75 -13.09
N ARG A 97 -3.13 15.88 -14.12
CA ARG A 97 -2.62 15.95 -15.49
C ARG A 97 -1.94 17.30 -15.69
N GLY A 98 -0.83 17.31 -16.42
CA GLY A 98 -0.25 18.55 -16.89
C GLY A 98 -0.90 18.97 -18.21
N ASP A 99 -0.45 20.10 -18.72
CA ASP A 99 -0.86 20.61 -20.02
C ASP A 99 -0.27 19.71 -21.12
N PRO A 100 -1.07 19.17 -22.07
CA PRO A 100 -0.55 18.41 -23.21
C PRO A 100 0.50 19.13 -24.04
N ALA A 101 0.52 20.47 -24.04
CA ALA A 101 1.54 21.28 -24.70
C ALA A 101 2.86 21.37 -23.89
N SER A 102 2.85 20.97 -22.62
CA SER A 102 4.06 20.93 -21.81
C SER A 102 4.97 19.81 -22.27
N GLU A 103 6.23 20.17 -22.49
CA GLU A 103 7.30 19.21 -22.73
C GLU A 103 8.12 18.99 -21.47
N LYS A 104 8.78 17.84 -21.39
CA LYS A 104 9.65 17.47 -20.27
C LYS A 104 10.58 18.62 -19.87
N LYS A 105 11.28 19.27 -20.80
CA LYS A 105 12.32 20.26 -20.45
C LYS A 105 11.76 21.64 -20.07
N THR A 106 10.49 21.91 -20.38
CA THR A 106 9.85 23.22 -20.18
C THR A 106 8.78 23.19 -19.09
N ALA A 107 8.35 22.00 -18.66
CA ALA A 107 7.33 21.83 -17.65
C ALA A 107 7.77 22.41 -16.28
N PRO A 108 6.85 23.07 -15.56
CA PRO A 108 7.15 23.71 -14.29
C PRO A 108 7.60 22.70 -13.22
N MET A 109 8.52 23.13 -12.36
CA MET A 109 9.16 22.31 -11.33
C MET A 109 8.76 22.70 -9.90
N ASP A 110 7.83 23.64 -9.75
CA ASP A 110 7.42 24.24 -8.47
C ASP A 110 7.10 23.20 -7.38
N TYR A 111 6.48 22.08 -7.77
CA TYR A 111 6.16 20.99 -6.85
C TYR A 111 7.41 20.34 -6.24
N PHE A 112 8.48 20.16 -7.01
CA PHE A 112 9.72 19.55 -6.54
C PHE A 112 10.65 20.57 -5.89
N ASP A 113 10.50 21.84 -6.24
CA ASP A 113 11.32 22.91 -5.71
C ASP A 113 11.09 23.18 -4.21
N ARG A 114 10.03 22.64 -3.63
CA ARG A 114 9.84 22.63 -2.17
C ARG A 114 10.70 21.59 -1.44
N PHE A 115 11.32 20.65 -2.16
CA PHE A 115 12.11 19.56 -1.59
C PHE A 115 13.61 19.79 -1.79
N GLU A 116 14.40 19.45 -0.77
CA GLU A 116 15.86 19.44 -0.79
C GLU A 116 16.39 18.27 -1.62
N ALA A 117 15.65 17.17 -1.73
CA ALA A 117 16.01 16.04 -2.57
C ALA A 117 14.76 15.36 -3.17
N TYR A 118 14.92 14.78 -4.37
CA TYR A 118 13.88 14.02 -5.08
C TYR A 118 14.50 12.96 -6.00
N ILE A 119 13.73 11.94 -6.38
CA ILE A 119 14.18 10.93 -7.34
C ILE A 119 14.21 11.53 -8.75
N CYS A 120 15.32 11.37 -9.44
CA CYS A 120 15.51 11.90 -10.78
C CYS A 120 15.88 10.82 -11.80
N ASP A 121 15.81 11.18 -13.08
CA ASP A 121 16.41 10.42 -14.16
C ASP A 121 17.91 10.77 -14.33
N HIS A 122 18.53 10.20 -15.36
CA HIS A 122 19.94 10.45 -15.67
C HIS A 122 20.22 11.89 -16.13
N GLU A 123 19.22 12.72 -16.41
CA GLU A 123 19.36 14.14 -16.75
C GLU A 123 19.04 15.08 -15.56
N GLY A 124 18.65 14.52 -14.41
CA GLY A 124 18.54 15.26 -13.14
C GLY A 124 17.15 15.83 -12.93
N TYR A 125 16.23 15.53 -13.85
CA TYR A 125 14.82 15.88 -13.76
C TYR A 125 14.04 14.76 -13.09
N PRO A 126 12.91 15.05 -12.42
CA PRO A 126 11.98 14.02 -11.99
C PRO A 126 11.57 13.12 -13.15
N THR A 127 11.07 11.93 -12.86
CA THR A 127 10.65 11.05 -13.96
C THR A 127 9.42 11.64 -14.66
N TRP A 128 9.46 11.78 -16.00
CA TRP A 128 8.34 12.30 -16.78
C TRP A 128 7.30 11.22 -17.11
N CYS A 129 6.01 11.58 -17.14
CA CYS A 129 4.96 10.76 -17.72
C CYS A 129 4.45 11.37 -19.03
N TRP A 130 4.71 10.69 -20.14
CA TRP A 130 4.26 11.12 -21.45
C TRP A 130 2.72 11.11 -21.58
N ASP A 131 2.03 10.10 -21.06
CA ASP A 131 0.57 10.01 -21.15
C ASP A 131 -0.19 11.05 -20.31
N CYS A 132 0.45 11.56 -19.25
CA CYS A 132 -0.13 12.56 -18.35
C CYS A 132 0.43 13.96 -18.57
N HIS A 133 1.47 14.09 -19.41
CA HIS A 133 2.22 15.32 -19.65
C HIS A 133 2.61 16.04 -18.34
N ASN A 134 3.09 15.27 -17.37
CA ASN A 134 3.47 15.81 -16.06
C ASN A 134 4.62 15.01 -15.45
N TRP A 135 5.34 15.65 -14.54
CA TRP A 135 6.32 15.01 -13.69
C TRP A 135 5.66 14.03 -12.73
N LYS A 136 6.26 12.86 -12.54
CA LYS A 136 5.85 11.87 -11.55
C LYS A 136 6.47 12.27 -10.21
N PRO A 137 5.63 12.51 -9.17
CA PRO A 137 6.11 12.56 -7.79
C PRO A 137 6.87 11.29 -7.43
N ASP A 138 7.66 11.34 -6.36
CA ASP A 138 8.44 10.18 -5.94
C ASP A 138 7.49 8.98 -5.73
N ARG A 139 7.94 7.78 -6.15
CA ARG A 139 7.17 6.52 -6.05
C ARG A 139 5.85 6.51 -6.84
N ALA A 140 5.57 7.51 -7.68
CA ALA A 140 4.36 7.53 -8.50
C ALA A 140 4.55 6.74 -9.79
N HIS A 141 3.54 5.96 -10.16
CA HIS A 141 3.54 5.19 -11.41
C HIS A 141 2.30 5.51 -12.25
N HIS A 142 2.44 5.42 -13.58
CA HIS A 142 1.30 5.55 -14.48
C HIS A 142 0.49 4.26 -14.47
N SER A 143 -0.80 4.35 -14.12
CA SER A 143 -1.72 3.23 -14.24
C SER A 143 -2.49 3.34 -15.54
N SER A 144 -2.31 2.36 -16.43
CA SER A 144 -3.15 2.20 -17.63
C SER A 144 -4.62 1.97 -17.28
N GLN A 145 -4.91 1.39 -16.10
CA GLN A 145 -6.28 1.12 -15.63
C GLN A 145 -7.04 2.41 -15.31
N LEU A 146 -6.36 3.40 -14.73
CA LEU A 146 -6.95 4.71 -14.43
C LEU A 146 -6.63 5.76 -15.50
N ASN A 147 -5.73 5.45 -16.43
CA ASN A 147 -5.13 6.40 -17.37
C ASN A 147 -4.60 7.65 -16.66
N ARG A 148 -3.92 7.45 -15.53
CA ARG A 148 -3.44 8.51 -14.62
C ARG A 148 -2.21 8.03 -13.86
N CYS A 149 -1.31 8.95 -13.55
CA CYS A 149 -0.31 8.72 -12.52
C CYS A 149 -0.94 8.67 -11.14
N VAL A 150 -0.47 7.73 -10.31
CA VAL A 150 -0.96 7.49 -8.95
C VAL A 150 0.23 7.51 -7.99
N LYS A 151 0.13 8.29 -6.91
CA LYS A 151 1.17 8.40 -5.88
C LYS A 151 1.34 7.08 -5.13
N ARG A 152 2.60 6.70 -4.90
CA ARG A 152 3.00 5.46 -4.22
C ARG A 152 2.13 4.27 -4.64
N MET A 153 2.01 4.09 -5.96
CA MET A 153 1.15 3.07 -6.55
C MET A 153 1.64 1.70 -6.12
N ASP A 154 0.74 0.89 -5.57
CA ASP A 154 1.05 -0.49 -5.22
C ASP A 154 0.60 -1.44 -6.32
N HIS A 155 -0.71 -1.54 -6.54
CA HIS A 155 -1.28 -2.32 -7.62
C HIS A 155 -2.76 -1.95 -7.84
N PHE A 156 -3.32 -2.39 -8.97
CA PHE A 156 -4.76 -2.39 -9.17
C PHE A 156 -5.32 -3.73 -8.69
N CYS A 157 -6.24 -3.70 -7.73
CA CYS A 157 -6.88 -4.87 -7.15
C CYS A 157 -8.39 -4.86 -7.45
N PRO A 158 -8.85 -5.71 -8.38
CA PRO A 158 -10.28 -5.81 -8.66
C PRO A 158 -11.11 -6.24 -7.44
N TYR A 159 -10.59 -7.13 -6.59
CA TYR A 159 -11.25 -7.60 -5.37
C TYR A 159 -11.45 -6.49 -4.34
N ALA A 160 -10.42 -5.65 -4.13
CA ALA A 160 -10.52 -4.50 -3.23
C ALA A 160 -11.37 -3.34 -3.80
N GLY A 161 -11.82 -3.45 -5.04
CA GLY A 161 -12.62 -2.44 -5.71
C GLY A 161 -11.86 -1.36 -6.47
N GLY A 162 -10.54 -1.55 -6.68
CA GLY A 162 -9.73 -0.66 -7.53
C GLY A 162 -8.29 -0.46 -7.05
N MET A 163 -7.82 0.78 -7.04
CA MET A 163 -6.41 1.12 -6.91
C MET A 163 -5.89 1.10 -5.47
N ILE A 164 -4.91 0.25 -5.20
CA ILE A 164 -4.11 0.27 -3.96
C ILE A 164 -2.92 1.18 -4.17
N ALA A 165 -2.85 2.24 -3.38
CA ALA A 165 -1.90 3.34 -3.53
C ALA A 165 -1.72 4.05 -2.19
N GLU A 166 -0.99 5.16 -2.18
CA GLU A 166 -0.67 5.91 -0.96
C GLU A 166 -1.82 6.07 0.03
N ARG A 167 -2.98 6.56 -0.44
CA ARG A 167 -4.12 6.90 0.41
C ARG A 167 -4.91 5.66 0.85
N SER A 168 -4.93 4.61 0.03
CA SER A 168 -5.71 3.39 0.25
C SER A 168 -4.93 2.25 0.93
N HIS A 169 -3.60 2.24 0.87
CA HIS A 169 -2.76 1.11 1.32
C HIS A 169 -3.00 0.75 2.79
N LYS A 170 -3.08 1.73 3.70
CA LYS A 170 -3.41 1.47 5.12
C LYS A 170 -4.74 0.74 5.28
N PHE A 171 -5.77 1.18 4.56
CA PHE A 171 -7.10 0.57 4.63
C PHE A 171 -7.14 -0.80 3.94
N PHE A 172 -6.28 -1.02 2.94
CA PHE A 172 -6.08 -2.33 2.33
C PHE A 172 -5.46 -3.33 3.32
N VAL A 173 -4.45 -2.92 4.09
CA VAL A 173 -3.87 -3.76 5.17
C VAL A 173 -4.95 -4.14 6.19
N GLN A 174 -5.79 -3.18 6.59
CA GLN A 174 -6.91 -3.44 7.50
C GLN A 174 -7.94 -4.39 6.89
N PHE A 175 -8.33 -4.17 5.64
CA PHE A 175 -9.24 -5.05 4.90
C PHE A 175 -8.72 -6.49 4.84
N CYS A 176 -7.44 -6.69 4.50
CA CYS A 176 -6.84 -8.03 4.52
C CYS A 176 -6.78 -8.63 5.93
N PHE A 177 -6.49 -7.82 6.96
CA PHE A 177 -6.45 -8.28 8.35
C PHE A 177 -7.82 -8.80 8.81
N TYR A 178 -8.86 -7.99 8.68
CA TYR A 178 -10.21 -8.40 9.09
C TYR A 178 -10.80 -9.46 8.14
N GLY A 179 -10.42 -9.45 6.87
CA GLY A 179 -10.78 -10.48 5.90
C GLY A 179 -10.26 -11.84 6.30
N PHE A 180 -8.97 -11.97 6.65
CA PHE A 180 -8.42 -13.25 7.09
C PHE A 180 -9.06 -13.75 8.39
N LEU A 181 -9.36 -12.85 9.33
CA LEU A 181 -10.05 -13.21 10.58
C LEU A 181 -11.47 -13.72 10.30
N TYR A 182 -12.21 -13.04 9.43
CA TYR A 182 -13.56 -13.43 9.04
C TYR A 182 -13.58 -14.79 8.36
N THR A 183 -12.76 -14.98 7.33
CA THR A 183 -12.72 -16.23 6.57
C THR A 183 -12.17 -17.39 7.41
N GLY A 184 -11.20 -17.12 8.29
CA GLY A 184 -10.66 -18.09 9.23
C GLY A 184 -11.69 -18.55 10.25
N TYR A 185 -12.49 -17.61 10.78
CA TYR A 185 -13.60 -17.93 11.67
C TYR A 185 -14.65 -18.80 10.97
N VAL A 186 -15.08 -18.42 9.76
CA VAL A 186 -16.01 -19.23 8.95
C VAL A 186 -15.46 -20.62 8.69
N LEU A 187 -14.19 -20.72 8.26
CA LEU A 187 -13.54 -22.01 7.99
C LEU A 187 -13.54 -22.92 9.22
N ILE A 188 -13.09 -22.42 10.37
CA ILE A 188 -12.97 -23.21 11.60
C ILE A 188 -14.35 -23.70 12.05
N VAL A 189 -15.33 -22.80 12.15
CA VAL A 189 -16.68 -23.14 12.60
C VAL A 189 -17.32 -24.14 11.64
N MET A 190 -17.25 -23.87 10.33
CA MET A 190 -17.86 -24.75 9.34
C MET A 190 -17.18 -26.13 9.28
N ALA A 191 -15.86 -26.21 9.39
CA ALA A 191 -15.14 -27.49 9.41
C ALA A 191 -15.50 -28.33 10.64
N VAL A 192 -15.52 -27.71 11.83
CA VAL A 192 -15.88 -28.40 13.08
C VAL A 192 -17.29 -28.97 13.03
N PHE A 193 -18.28 -28.16 12.66
CA PHE A 193 -19.66 -28.62 12.65
C PHE A 193 -20.00 -29.50 11.46
N LEU A 194 -19.32 -29.37 10.33
CA LEU A 194 -19.42 -30.34 9.23
C LEU A 194 -18.92 -31.72 9.66
N ALA A 195 -17.77 -31.79 10.36
CA ALA A 195 -17.24 -33.05 10.89
C ALA A 195 -18.17 -33.65 11.95
N GLU A 196 -18.64 -32.84 12.90
CA GLU A 196 -19.58 -33.30 13.94
C GLU A 196 -20.89 -33.82 13.33
N ARG A 197 -21.41 -33.14 12.31
CA ARG A 197 -22.63 -33.56 11.62
C ARG A 197 -22.42 -34.86 10.84
N ALA A 198 -21.28 -35.02 10.18
CA ALA A 198 -20.93 -36.25 9.48
C ALA A 198 -20.87 -37.43 10.47
N GLU A 199 -20.26 -37.24 11.64
CA GLU A 199 -20.16 -38.28 12.66
C GLU A 199 -21.52 -38.63 13.29
N LYS A 200 -22.31 -37.63 13.69
CA LYS A 200 -23.55 -37.87 14.45
C LYS A 200 -24.74 -38.24 13.58
N LEU A 201 -24.82 -37.72 12.35
CA LEU A 201 -25.99 -37.83 11.49
C LEU A 201 -25.70 -38.56 10.17
N ASP A 202 -24.47 -39.02 9.94
CA ASP A 202 -24.02 -39.60 8.66
C ASP A 202 -24.42 -38.72 7.46
N SER A 203 -24.31 -37.40 7.64
CA SER A 203 -24.87 -36.41 6.72
C SER A 203 -23.91 -35.25 6.48
N THR A 204 -23.53 -35.06 5.21
CA THR A 204 -22.67 -33.95 4.74
C THR A 204 -23.42 -33.10 3.70
N PRO A 205 -24.27 -32.15 4.11
CA PRO A 205 -25.01 -31.32 3.17
C PRO A 205 -24.08 -30.52 2.27
N GLY A 206 -24.36 -30.49 0.97
CA GLY A 206 -23.56 -29.74 0.00
C GLY A 206 -23.44 -28.24 0.33
N THR A 207 -24.43 -27.66 1.01
CA THR A 207 -24.39 -26.27 1.48
C THR A 207 -23.32 -26.02 2.55
N TRP A 208 -23.10 -26.97 3.45
CA TRP A 208 -22.07 -26.87 4.48
C TRP A 208 -20.70 -27.11 3.89
N VAL A 209 -20.58 -28.09 2.98
CA VAL A 209 -19.35 -28.36 2.23
C VAL A 209 -18.92 -27.13 1.42
N ALA A 210 -19.85 -26.51 0.70
CA ALA A 210 -19.57 -25.30 -0.09
C ALA A 210 -19.16 -24.12 0.80
N ALA A 211 -19.81 -23.90 1.95
CA ALA A 211 -19.40 -22.86 2.89
C ALA A 211 -18.02 -23.11 3.50
N THR A 212 -17.68 -24.35 3.85
CA THR A 212 -16.34 -24.74 4.30
C THR A 212 -15.29 -24.49 3.22
N ALA A 213 -15.56 -24.92 1.97
CA ALA A 213 -14.66 -24.72 0.85
C ALA A 213 -14.44 -23.23 0.55
N LEU A 214 -15.51 -22.43 0.57
CA LEU A 214 -15.43 -20.97 0.40
C LEU A 214 -14.61 -20.32 1.51
N GLY A 215 -14.86 -20.69 2.77
CA GLY A 215 -14.06 -20.23 3.91
C GLY A 215 -12.58 -20.57 3.75
N GLY A 216 -12.26 -21.78 3.29
CA GLY A 216 -10.89 -22.25 3.08
C GLY A 216 -10.14 -21.48 1.99
N ILE A 217 -10.73 -21.37 0.80
CA ILE A 217 -10.11 -20.69 -0.34
C ILE A 217 -9.86 -19.21 -0.01
N PHE A 218 -10.87 -18.52 0.53
CA PHE A 218 -10.73 -17.11 0.86
C PHE A 218 -9.85 -16.87 2.08
N PHE A 219 -9.76 -17.81 3.03
CA PHE A 219 -8.77 -17.74 4.11
C PHE A 219 -7.34 -17.78 3.58
N LEU A 220 -7.01 -18.74 2.70
CA LEU A 220 -5.67 -18.84 2.13
C LEU A 220 -5.32 -17.58 1.32
N PHE A 221 -6.26 -17.07 0.53
CA PHE A 221 -6.08 -15.85 -0.23
C PHE A 221 -5.88 -14.62 0.67
N ALA A 222 -6.78 -14.38 1.63
CA ALA A 222 -6.71 -13.22 2.52
C ALA A 222 -5.47 -13.27 3.42
N PHE A 223 -5.12 -14.43 3.95
CA PHE A 223 -3.91 -14.63 4.75
C PHE A 223 -2.64 -14.39 3.93
N GLY A 224 -2.55 -14.96 2.72
CA GLY A 224 -1.41 -14.76 1.84
C GLY A 224 -1.21 -13.29 1.45
N MET A 225 -2.31 -12.59 1.11
CA MET A 225 -2.29 -11.16 0.81
C MET A 225 -1.92 -10.32 2.03
N PHE A 226 -2.43 -10.64 3.21
CA PHE A 226 -2.07 -9.96 4.46
C PHE A 226 -0.58 -10.11 4.77
N CYS A 227 -0.03 -11.32 4.68
CA CYS A 227 1.39 -11.61 4.91
C CYS A 227 2.28 -10.87 3.90
N THR A 228 1.95 -10.95 2.61
CA THR A 228 2.75 -10.30 1.55
C THR A 228 2.75 -8.78 1.70
N THR A 229 1.58 -8.19 2.00
CA THR A 229 1.46 -6.74 2.21
C THR A 229 2.23 -6.31 3.45
N CYS A 230 2.15 -7.06 4.55
CA CYS A 230 2.95 -6.80 5.76
C CYS A 230 4.45 -6.91 5.50
N TYR A 231 4.89 -7.90 4.71
CA TYR A 231 6.29 -8.07 4.33
C TYR A 231 6.80 -6.88 3.50
N ASN A 232 6.09 -6.51 2.43
CA ASN A 232 6.46 -5.36 1.60
C ASN A 232 6.45 -4.05 2.40
N MET A 233 5.44 -3.86 3.26
CA MET A 233 5.36 -2.72 4.17
C MET A 233 6.53 -2.68 5.16
N ALA A 234 6.93 -3.82 5.72
CA ALA A 234 8.10 -3.92 6.60
C ALA A 234 9.41 -3.60 5.87
N LEU A 235 9.50 -3.81 4.56
CA LEU A 235 10.65 -3.42 3.75
C LEU A 235 10.51 -2.05 3.09
N ASN A 236 9.43 -1.32 3.35
CA ASN A 236 9.04 -0.07 2.68
C ASN A 236 9.01 -0.15 1.16
N TYR A 237 8.61 -1.28 0.60
CA TYR A 237 8.36 -1.44 -0.82
C TYR A 237 6.86 -1.36 -1.13
N THR A 238 6.55 -0.81 -2.30
CA THR A 238 5.31 -1.16 -3.00
C THR A 238 5.50 -2.45 -3.79
N THR A 239 4.41 -3.08 -4.22
CA THR A 239 4.48 -4.28 -5.09
C THR A 239 5.23 -3.98 -6.40
N ILE A 240 5.07 -2.79 -6.98
CA ILE A 240 5.83 -2.37 -8.18
C ILE A 240 7.32 -2.25 -7.89
N GLU A 241 7.68 -1.60 -6.79
CA GLU A 241 9.09 -1.42 -6.41
C GLU A 241 9.75 -2.74 -6.04
N ALA A 242 9.02 -3.67 -5.40
CA ALA A 242 9.52 -5.00 -5.06
C ALA A 242 9.94 -5.80 -6.30
N LEU A 243 9.28 -5.60 -7.44
CA LEU A 243 9.65 -6.20 -8.74
C LEU A 243 10.92 -5.57 -9.35
N GLN A 244 11.29 -4.37 -8.90
CA GLN A 244 12.43 -3.58 -9.39
C GLN A 244 13.57 -3.50 -8.35
N ARG A 245 13.52 -4.35 -7.32
CA ARG A 245 14.37 -4.27 -6.12
C ARG A 245 15.88 -4.37 -6.36
N ASP A 246 16.32 -4.83 -7.52
CA ASP A 246 17.75 -5.02 -7.85
C ASP A 246 18.37 -3.81 -8.59
N GLY A 247 17.59 -2.72 -8.76
CA GLY A 247 18.00 -1.50 -9.44
C GLY A 247 18.77 -0.51 -8.55
N THR A 248 19.14 0.61 -9.16
CA THR A 248 19.69 1.81 -8.50
C THR A 248 18.70 2.97 -8.62
N TYR A 249 18.82 3.94 -7.73
CA TYR A 249 18.05 5.18 -7.75
C TYR A 249 18.98 6.37 -7.91
N ASN A 250 18.65 7.26 -8.84
CA ASN A 250 19.29 8.57 -8.95
C ASN A 250 18.52 9.59 -8.12
N ILE A 251 19.23 10.36 -7.32
CA ILE A 251 18.67 11.30 -6.36
C ILE A 251 19.31 12.66 -6.60
N ALA A 252 18.52 13.62 -7.04
CA ALA A 252 18.96 15.01 -7.15
C ALA A 252 18.86 15.67 -5.78
N VAL A 253 19.97 16.23 -5.29
CA VAL A 253 20.10 16.83 -3.95
C VAL A 253 20.56 18.27 -4.07
N LEU A 254 19.83 19.20 -3.43
CA LEU A 254 20.11 20.61 -3.43
C LEU A 254 21.38 20.92 -2.62
N LYS A 255 22.30 21.68 -3.22
CA LYS A 255 23.51 22.16 -2.56
C LYS A 255 23.22 23.42 -1.74
N THR A 256 23.50 23.40 -0.44
CA THR A 256 23.19 24.53 0.46
C THR A 256 24.42 25.36 0.89
N ALA A 257 25.60 25.17 0.30
CA ALA A 257 26.82 25.91 0.64
C ALA A 257 27.51 26.49 -0.60
N ALA A 258 28.02 27.72 -0.48
CA ALA A 258 28.86 28.37 -1.49
C ALA A 258 30.10 27.51 -1.81
N PRO A 259 30.61 27.53 -3.05
CA PRO A 259 31.68 26.66 -3.50
C PRO A 259 32.98 27.01 -2.79
N SER A 260 33.25 26.34 -1.66
CA SER A 260 34.59 26.37 -1.07
C SER A 260 35.45 25.39 -1.85
N ALA A 261 36.23 25.94 -2.78
CA ALA A 261 37.44 25.38 -3.37
C ALA A 261 37.37 23.91 -3.83
N THR A 262 37.23 23.75 -5.14
CA THR A 262 37.88 22.72 -5.96
C THR A 262 38.05 21.35 -5.26
N ILE A 263 36.94 20.61 -5.12
CA ILE A 263 37.05 19.16 -4.95
C ILE A 263 37.27 18.60 -6.34
N ALA A 264 38.50 18.18 -6.60
CA ALA A 264 38.89 17.50 -7.82
C ALA A 264 37.89 16.40 -8.19
N SER A 265 37.37 16.49 -9.41
CA SER A 265 36.65 15.42 -10.09
C SER A 265 37.60 14.24 -10.31
N ALA A 266 37.59 13.26 -9.40
CA ALA A 266 37.99 11.88 -9.66
C ALA A 266 37.70 11.00 -8.43
N GLY A 267 36.73 10.09 -8.53
CA GLY A 267 36.74 8.86 -7.71
C GLY A 267 35.84 8.78 -6.47
N LYS A 268 34.71 9.49 -6.39
CA LYS A 268 33.65 9.13 -5.43
C LYS A 268 32.58 8.33 -6.15
N ALA A 269 32.48 7.03 -5.84
CA ALA A 269 31.71 6.03 -6.61
C ALA A 269 30.22 6.37 -6.85
N ASN A 270 29.64 7.28 -6.07
CA ASN A 270 28.20 7.52 -6.05
C ASN A 270 27.78 8.92 -6.58
N ILE A 271 28.72 9.79 -6.98
CA ILE A 271 28.35 11.06 -7.65
C ILE A 271 28.29 10.80 -9.16
N VAL A 272 27.13 11.06 -9.77
CA VAL A 272 26.96 10.92 -11.22
C VAL A 272 27.39 12.20 -11.94
N TYR A 273 26.79 13.34 -11.59
CA TYR A 273 27.16 14.68 -12.09
C TYR A 273 26.47 15.79 -11.27
N GLU A 274 26.77 17.04 -11.63
CA GLU A 274 26.21 18.24 -11.00
C GLU A 274 25.58 19.14 -12.07
N PHE A 275 24.51 19.84 -11.71
CA PHE A 275 23.82 20.75 -12.62
C PHE A 275 23.21 21.93 -11.86
N GLU A 276 22.93 23.02 -12.58
CA GLU A 276 22.25 24.19 -12.02
C GLU A 276 20.93 24.43 -12.75
N ARG A 277 19.92 24.88 -12.01
CA ARG A 277 18.64 25.29 -12.57
C ARG A 277 18.27 26.71 -12.13
N PRO A 278 17.61 27.50 -13.00
CA PRO A 278 17.01 28.76 -12.59
C PRO A 278 15.98 28.56 -11.46
N PRO A 279 15.83 29.51 -10.52
CA PRO A 279 16.70 30.65 -10.25
C PRO A 279 17.84 30.24 -9.29
N LEU A 280 19.00 29.84 -9.84
CA LEU A 280 20.25 29.58 -9.09
C LEU A 280 20.18 28.46 -8.04
N ARG A 281 19.53 27.35 -8.37
CA ARG A 281 19.54 26.13 -7.56
C ARG A 281 20.54 25.13 -8.13
N SER A 282 21.63 24.91 -7.42
CA SER A 282 22.65 23.93 -7.79
C SER A 282 22.34 22.57 -7.14
N TYR A 283 22.37 21.51 -7.95
CA TYR A 283 22.07 20.15 -7.52
C TYR A 283 23.27 19.23 -7.77
N VAL A 284 23.39 18.20 -6.94
CA VAL A 284 24.25 17.04 -7.19
C VAL A 284 23.37 15.81 -7.38
N VAL A 285 23.64 15.01 -8.41
CA VAL A 285 22.96 13.74 -8.63
C VAL A 285 23.78 12.63 -8.00
N LEU A 286 23.17 11.93 -7.05
CA LEU A 286 23.75 10.80 -6.34
C LEU A 286 23.07 9.51 -6.79
N GLU A 287 23.83 8.46 -7.02
CA GLU A 287 23.31 7.14 -7.30
C GLU A 287 23.41 6.25 -6.05
N THR A 288 22.34 5.53 -5.73
CA THR A 288 22.36 4.53 -4.66
C THR A 288 23.13 3.28 -5.07
N GLU A 289 23.62 2.53 -4.09
CA GLU A 289 24.14 1.19 -4.36
C GLU A 289 23.05 0.27 -4.94
N ARG A 290 23.47 -0.74 -5.70
CA ARG A 290 22.56 -1.70 -6.30
C ARG A 290 21.73 -2.42 -5.23
N GLY A 291 20.41 -2.35 -5.38
CA GLY A 291 19.44 -2.97 -4.47
C GLY A 291 19.24 -2.26 -3.13
N GLN A 292 19.83 -1.08 -2.97
CA GLN A 292 19.65 -0.27 -1.77
C GLN A 292 18.31 0.47 -1.82
N ASN A 293 17.40 0.17 -0.88
CA ASN A 293 16.10 0.84 -0.79
C ASN A 293 16.23 2.28 -0.24
N PRO A 294 15.85 3.32 -1.00
CA PRO A 294 15.91 4.71 -0.54
C PRO A 294 15.06 5.03 0.69
N TRP A 295 13.99 4.27 0.91
CA TRP A 295 12.97 4.56 1.94
C TRP A 295 13.00 3.58 3.12
N ASP A 296 13.89 2.58 3.12
CA ASP A 296 13.99 1.65 4.24
C ASP A 296 14.58 2.33 5.48
N ARG A 297 13.79 2.40 6.56
CA ARG A 297 14.13 2.97 7.86
C ARG A 297 14.20 1.92 8.97
N GLY A 298 14.09 0.64 8.61
CA GLY A 298 13.93 -0.50 9.50
C GLY A 298 12.46 -0.87 9.68
N ALA A 299 12.21 -2.18 9.82
CA ALA A 299 10.88 -2.80 9.72
C ALA A 299 9.76 -2.07 10.47
N LEU A 300 9.94 -1.81 11.77
CA LEU A 300 8.92 -1.17 12.58
C LEU A 300 8.64 0.29 12.15
N ARG A 301 9.67 1.03 11.72
CA ARG A 301 9.51 2.41 11.26
C ARG A 301 8.79 2.45 9.92
N ASN A 302 9.11 1.52 9.02
CA ASN A 302 8.44 1.39 7.73
C ASN A 302 6.94 1.08 7.90
N VAL A 303 6.60 0.19 8.84
CA VAL A 303 5.20 -0.07 9.19
C VAL A 303 4.52 1.18 9.76
N LYS A 304 5.19 1.91 10.65
CA LYS A 304 4.67 3.15 11.24
C LYS A 304 4.43 4.26 10.23
N ASP A 305 5.25 4.35 9.18
CA ASP A 305 5.08 5.32 8.10
C ASP A 305 3.74 5.13 7.37
N ILE A 306 3.16 3.92 7.41
CA ILE A 306 1.87 3.58 6.80
C ILE A 306 0.73 3.53 7.82
N MET A 307 0.93 2.80 8.92
CA MET A 307 -0.14 2.50 9.88
C MET A 307 -0.32 3.60 10.93
N GLY A 308 0.74 4.37 11.21
CA GLY A 308 0.78 5.40 12.25
C GLY A 308 1.64 5.03 13.45
N GLU A 309 1.98 6.04 14.25
CA GLU A 309 2.92 5.90 15.39
C GLU A 309 2.41 5.05 16.56
N SER A 310 1.09 5.03 16.76
CA SER A 310 0.42 4.32 17.84
C SER A 310 -0.38 3.15 17.29
N VAL A 311 -0.47 2.04 18.04
CA VAL A 311 -1.31 0.89 17.70
C VAL A 311 -2.77 1.30 17.51
N TRP A 312 -3.26 2.29 18.26
CA TRP A 312 -4.61 2.83 18.05
C TRP A 312 -4.82 3.44 16.67
N HIS A 313 -3.76 4.03 16.09
CA HIS A 313 -3.83 4.55 14.73
C HIS A 313 -3.99 3.43 13.70
N TRP A 314 -3.51 2.23 13.99
CA TRP A 314 -3.54 1.09 13.08
C TRP A 314 -4.96 0.57 12.86
N PHE A 315 -5.86 0.81 13.81
CA PHE A 315 -7.29 0.48 13.71
C PHE A 315 -8.18 1.72 13.50
N SER A 316 -7.58 2.91 13.33
CA SER A 316 -8.32 4.16 13.16
C SER A 316 -8.62 4.49 11.70
N TRP A 317 -9.58 5.40 11.52
CA TRP A 317 -9.99 5.98 10.24
C TRP A 317 -9.08 7.08 9.69
N LYS A 318 -8.05 7.48 10.46
CA LYS A 318 -7.11 8.53 10.05
C LYS A 318 -6.32 8.07 8.83
N MET A 319 -6.09 9.00 7.89
CA MET A 319 -5.21 8.77 6.76
C MET A 319 -3.82 8.32 7.20
N SER A 320 -3.14 7.60 6.31
CA SER A 320 -1.76 7.19 6.51
C SER A 320 -0.84 8.41 6.72
N PRO A 321 0.12 8.38 7.67
CA PRO A 321 1.11 9.45 7.84
C PRO A 321 1.88 9.78 6.57
N CYS A 322 2.09 8.80 5.68
CA CYS A 322 2.81 9.01 4.42
C CYS A 322 2.15 10.04 3.49
N THR A 323 0.87 10.36 3.69
CA THR A 323 0.13 11.35 2.88
C THR A 323 0.44 12.82 3.20
N ALA A 324 1.21 13.11 4.25
CA ALA A 324 1.39 14.48 4.74
C ALA A 324 2.31 15.36 3.87
N HIS A 325 3.32 14.76 3.20
CA HIS A 325 4.29 15.43 2.32
C HIS A 325 4.75 16.83 2.75
N ASN A 326 5.00 17.03 4.05
CA ASN A 326 5.32 18.33 4.63
C ASN A 326 6.80 18.47 5.02
N ASP A 327 7.59 17.41 4.85
CA ASP A 327 9.03 17.43 5.11
C ASP A 327 9.77 18.05 3.92
N PRO A 328 10.48 19.17 4.09
CA PRO A 328 11.24 19.75 3.00
C PRO A 328 12.41 18.87 2.56
N ARG A 329 12.83 17.84 3.31
CA ARG A 329 13.95 16.98 2.91
C ARG A 329 13.63 16.06 1.73
N GLY A 330 12.36 15.80 1.47
CA GLY A 330 11.90 14.91 0.40
C GLY A 330 10.40 14.61 0.54
N GLU A 331 9.78 14.12 -0.53
CA GLU A 331 8.34 13.83 -0.52
C GLU A 331 7.97 12.70 0.46
N TYR A 332 8.89 11.74 0.63
CA TYR A 332 8.85 10.70 1.65
C TYR A 332 10.14 10.73 2.48
N ILE A 333 10.07 10.23 3.71
CA ILE A 333 11.22 10.23 4.60
C ILE A 333 12.29 9.28 4.08
N TRP A 334 13.49 9.81 3.84
CA TRP A 334 14.64 9.02 3.41
C TRP A 334 15.12 8.03 4.47
N GLY A 335 15.55 6.86 4.00
CA GLY A 335 16.22 5.83 4.78
C GLY A 335 17.63 6.26 5.22
N PRO A 336 18.24 5.57 6.20
CA PRO A 336 19.59 5.87 6.67
C PRO A 336 20.66 5.79 5.59
N ALA A 337 20.49 4.90 4.61
CA ALA A 337 21.44 4.76 3.50
C ALA A 337 21.52 6.03 2.66
N VAL A 338 20.37 6.51 2.17
CA VAL A 338 20.28 7.77 1.40
C VAL A 338 20.59 8.98 2.27
N SER A 339 20.16 8.99 3.53
CA SER A 339 20.49 10.09 4.45
C SER A 339 22.00 10.24 4.63
N ARG A 340 22.75 9.14 4.77
CA ARG A 340 24.22 9.17 4.81
C ARG A 340 24.81 9.64 3.48
N LEU A 341 24.29 9.14 2.37
CA LEU A 341 24.73 9.53 1.03
C LEU A 341 24.58 11.05 0.81
N ILE A 342 23.44 11.62 1.21
CA ILE A 342 23.13 13.06 1.21
C ILE A 342 24.05 13.81 2.18
N GLU A 343 24.29 13.32 3.39
CA GLU A 343 25.18 13.97 4.37
C GLU A 343 26.65 14.01 3.90
N GLU A 344 27.09 12.95 3.22
CA GLU A 344 28.46 12.81 2.71
C GLU A 344 28.72 13.64 1.44
N HIS A 345 27.70 13.85 0.60
CA HIS A 345 27.88 14.43 -0.74
C HIS A 345 26.99 15.65 -1.04
N GLY A 346 25.83 15.78 -0.40
CA GLY A 346 24.81 16.80 -0.68
C GLY A 346 25.05 18.15 -0.01
N ALA A 347 25.42 18.17 1.27
CA ALA A 347 25.84 19.39 1.98
C ALA A 347 26.24 19.02 3.41
N ALA A 348 27.37 19.55 3.88
CA ALA A 348 27.67 19.58 5.31
C ALA A 348 26.53 20.32 6.05
N SER A 349 25.63 19.56 6.66
CA SER A 349 24.51 20.11 7.43
C SER A 349 25.03 21.14 8.45
N ALA A 350 24.52 22.36 8.31
CA ALA A 350 24.80 23.50 9.19
C ALA A 350 24.40 23.25 10.67
N ARG A 351 23.92 22.06 11.02
CA ARG A 351 23.59 21.66 12.39
C ARG A 351 24.81 21.15 13.18
N ARG A 352 25.88 20.69 12.53
CA ARG A 352 27.10 20.21 13.21
C ARG A 352 28.02 21.34 13.68
N ARG A 353 27.96 22.53 13.06
CA ARG A 353 28.75 23.72 13.50
C ARG A 353 28.16 24.42 14.73
N ARG A 354 26.84 24.41 14.97
CA ARG A 354 26.26 24.97 16.22
C ARG A 354 26.61 24.15 17.47
N ARG A 355 26.78 22.82 17.35
CA ARG A 355 27.23 21.96 18.47
C ARG A 355 28.74 22.02 18.74
N ARG A 356 29.58 22.34 17.75
CA ARG A 356 31.03 22.57 17.95
C ARG A 356 31.36 24.02 18.33
N GLY A 357 30.57 25.00 17.89
CA GLY A 357 30.73 26.41 18.27
C GLY A 357 30.30 26.74 19.70
N SER A 358 29.28 26.04 20.24
CA SER A 358 28.86 26.20 21.64
C SER A 358 29.79 25.52 22.65
N ARG A 359 30.59 24.52 22.22
CA ARG A 359 31.65 23.93 23.06
C ARG A 359 32.95 24.74 23.08
N ARG A 360 33.21 25.59 22.08
CA ARG A 360 34.39 26.47 22.05
C ARG A 360 34.16 27.84 22.67
N SER A 361 32.90 28.25 22.88
CA SER A 361 32.52 29.50 23.55
C SER A 361 32.23 29.31 25.05
N SER A 362 32.43 28.10 25.58
CA SER A 362 32.36 27.78 27.01
C SER A 362 33.74 27.49 27.62
N GLU A 363 34.81 27.62 26.84
CA GLU A 363 36.22 27.41 27.26
C GLU A 363 37.14 28.60 26.90
N ALA A 364 36.57 29.79 26.62
CA ALA A 364 37.32 31.02 26.35
C ALA A 364 36.88 32.14 27.28
#